data_AF-A0A139PR78-F1
#
_entry.id   AF-A0A139PR78-F1
#
_cell.length_a   1.000
_cell.length_b   1.000
_cell.length_c   1.000
_cell.angle_alpha   90.00
_cell.angle_beta   90.00
_cell.angle_gamma   90.00
#
_symmetry.space_group_name_H-M   'P 1'
#
loop_
_entity.id
_entity.type
_entity.pdbx_description
1 polymer ?
#
loop_
_entity_poly.entity_id
_entity_poly.type
_entity_poly.pdbx_seq_one_letter_code
_entity_poly.pdbx_strand_id
1 'polypeptide(L)'
;MIGIGLPFDYPIRISEVVEFIAEWRCFVLDGRVLDVRPYTGDYHAQFDPSVIDKAISCWKDAPIAYGLDIGVISDGRTLVVEVNDGYALGNYGLSPLNSINFHKARWKEMVKPYFEKNDVFTMPENENISF
;
A
#
# COMPACT_ATOMS: atom_id res chain seq x y z
N MET A 1 -4.77 16.15 13.88
CA MET A 1 -5.62 15.79 15.03
C MET A 1 -6.70 14.87 14.50
N ILE A 2 -6.76 13.63 14.98
CA ILE A 2 -7.85 12.70 14.65
C ILE A 2 -9.14 13.28 15.26
N GLY A 3 -10.24 13.33 14.51
CA GLY A 3 -11.56 13.68 15.04
C GLY A 3 -12.00 15.14 14.96
N ILE A 4 -11.28 16.05 14.28
CA ILE A 4 -11.82 17.40 14.05
C ILE A 4 -13.09 17.30 13.19
N GLY A 5 -14.21 17.81 13.72
CA GLY A 5 -15.48 17.91 13.00
C GLY A 5 -16.27 16.59 12.88
N LEU A 6 -15.83 15.53 13.56
CA LEU A 6 -16.58 14.28 13.60
C LEU A 6 -17.68 14.31 14.69
N PRO A 7 -18.81 13.62 14.48
CA PRO A 7 -19.82 13.41 15.51
C PRO A 7 -19.24 12.76 16.78
N PHE A 8 -19.85 13.03 17.94
CA PHE A 8 -19.42 12.45 19.21
C PHE A 8 -19.50 10.91 19.27
N ASP A 9 -20.41 10.33 18.48
CA ASP A 9 -20.64 8.89 18.35
C ASP A 9 -19.90 8.27 17.17
N TYR A 10 -18.94 9.00 16.58
CA TYR A 10 -18.17 8.48 15.45
C TYR A 10 -17.41 7.21 15.87
N PRO A 11 -17.57 6.10 15.14
CA PRO A 11 -16.95 4.84 15.51
C PRO A 11 -15.43 4.95 15.37
N ILE A 12 -14.73 4.61 16.46
CA ILE A 12 -13.26 4.53 16.48
C ILE A 12 -12.81 3.08 16.57
N ARG A 13 -11.65 2.80 15.96
CA ARG A 13 -10.95 1.53 16.17
C ARG A 13 -9.90 1.73 17.25
N ILE A 14 -9.83 0.78 18.17
CA ILE A 14 -8.83 0.71 19.23
C ILE A 14 -8.03 -0.58 19.05
N SER A 15 -6.74 -0.51 19.33
CA SER A 15 -5.83 -1.65 19.34
C SER A 15 -5.04 -1.64 20.64
N GLU A 16 -4.46 -2.79 20.99
CA GLU A 16 -3.48 -2.85 22.07
C GLU A 16 -2.29 -1.95 21.74
N VAL A 17 -1.71 -1.33 22.77
CA VAL A 17 -0.47 -0.56 22.61
C VAL A 17 0.68 -1.55 22.49
N VAL A 18 1.49 -1.37 21.46
CA VAL A 18 2.62 -2.23 21.15
C VAL A 18 3.85 -1.36 20.88
N GLU A 19 4.98 -1.74 21.46
CA GLU A 19 6.27 -1.09 21.17
C GLU A 19 7.01 -1.84 20.06
N PHE A 20 7.14 -1.18 18.91
CA PHE A 20 7.90 -1.69 17.78
C PHE A 20 9.37 -1.27 17.89
N ILE A 21 10.28 -2.24 17.73
CA ILE A 21 11.72 -1.98 17.67
C ILE A 21 12.17 -1.55 16.28
N ALA A 22 11.44 -1.98 15.25
CA ALA A 22 11.64 -1.61 13.84
C ALA A 22 10.37 -1.86 13.03
N GLU A 23 10.19 -1.05 11.99
CA GLU A 23 9.03 -1.10 11.10
C GLU A 23 9.47 -1.04 9.63
N TRP A 24 8.70 -1.71 8.77
CA TRP A 24 8.88 -1.73 7.33
C TRP A 24 7.55 -1.53 6.62
N ARG A 25 7.62 -0.90 5.45
CA ARG A 25 6.53 -0.80 4.49
C ARG A 25 6.71 -1.81 3.37
N CYS A 26 5.76 -2.71 3.23
CA CYS A 26 5.65 -3.61 2.09
C CYS A 26 4.83 -2.92 1.00
N PHE A 27 5.34 -2.92 -0.22
CA PHE A 27 4.57 -2.50 -1.40
C PHE A 27 3.99 -3.75 -2.05
N VAL A 28 2.67 -3.91 -1.99
CA VAL A 28 2.00 -5.08 -2.56
C VAL A 28 1.34 -4.69 -3.88
N LEU A 29 1.67 -5.40 -4.95
CA LEU A 29 1.09 -5.24 -6.27
C LEU A 29 0.58 -6.59 -6.76
N ASP A 30 -0.72 -6.66 -7.08
CA ASP A 30 -1.39 -7.84 -7.62
C ASP A 30 -1.14 -9.10 -6.75
N GLY A 31 -1.32 -8.95 -5.44
CA GLY A 31 -1.11 -10.01 -4.45
C GLY A 31 0.35 -10.45 -4.28
N ARG A 32 1.33 -9.68 -4.79
CA ARG A 32 2.76 -9.97 -4.66
C ARG A 32 3.50 -8.84 -3.98
N VAL A 33 4.45 -9.18 -3.13
CA VAL A 33 5.38 -8.20 -2.56
C VAL A 33 6.31 -7.72 -3.67
N LEU A 34 6.21 -6.44 -4.00
CA LEU A 34 7.05 -5.76 -4.97
C LEU A 34 8.39 -5.33 -4.36
N ASP A 35 8.35 -4.86 -3.10
CA ASP A 35 9.52 -4.44 -2.32
C ASP A 35 9.12 -4.30 -0.84
N VAL A 36 10.10 -4.35 0.05
CA VAL A 36 9.94 -4.09 1.49
C VAL A 36 10.99 -3.07 1.92
N ARG A 37 10.54 -1.91 2.43
CA ARG A 37 11.42 -0.78 2.74
C ARG A 37 11.43 -0.46 4.23
N PRO A 38 12.61 -0.22 4.83
CA PRO A 38 12.67 0.21 6.21
C PRO A 38 11.94 1.55 6.37
N TYR A 39 11.14 1.65 7.42
CA TYR A 39 10.39 2.86 7.76
C TYR A 39 11.06 3.57 8.94
N THR A 40 11.28 2.85 10.04
CA THR A 40 11.96 3.37 11.25
C THR A 40 12.50 2.22 12.10
N GLY A 41 13.35 2.57 13.07
CA GLY A 41 13.84 1.67 14.12
C GLY A 41 15.19 1.02 13.85
N ASP A 42 15.48 -0.05 14.60
CA ASP A 42 16.78 -0.71 14.61
C ASP A 42 17.04 -1.49 13.31
N TYR A 43 18.09 -1.11 12.57
CA TYR A 43 18.48 -1.76 11.32
C TYR A 43 19.00 -3.19 11.50
N HIS A 44 19.30 -3.60 12.75
CA HIS A 44 19.64 -4.99 13.09
C HIS A 44 18.42 -5.89 13.24
N ALA A 45 17.22 -5.33 13.36
CA ALA A 45 15.99 -6.11 13.48
C ALA A 45 15.63 -6.78 12.15
N GLN A 46 14.97 -7.93 12.24
CA GLN A 46 14.52 -8.70 11.08
C GLN A 46 13.10 -9.18 11.30
N PHE A 47 12.23 -8.95 10.32
CA PHE A 47 10.84 -9.44 10.35
C PHE A 47 10.73 -10.90 9.89
N ASP A 48 9.66 -11.57 10.32
CA ASP A 48 9.22 -12.86 9.82
C ASP A 48 8.38 -12.67 8.54
N PRO A 49 8.90 -13.04 7.35
CA PRO A 49 8.17 -12.88 6.08
C PRO A 49 6.88 -13.69 6.02
N SER A 50 6.73 -14.76 6.84
CA SER A 50 5.53 -15.58 6.85
C SER A 50 4.29 -14.79 7.30
N VAL A 51 4.47 -13.72 8.08
CA VAL A 51 3.38 -12.84 8.51
C VAL A 51 2.87 -12.00 7.35
N ILE A 52 3.77 -11.49 6.50
CA ILE A 52 3.43 -10.76 5.27
C ILE A 52 2.65 -11.67 4.33
N ASP A 53 3.19 -12.87 4.07
CA ASP A 53 2.57 -13.84 3.17
C ASP A 53 1.15 -14.22 3.64
N LYS A 54 0.98 -14.46 4.95
CA LYS A 54 -0.33 -14.73 5.55
C LYS A 54 -1.27 -13.53 5.40
N ALA A 55 -0.83 -12.31 5.72
CA ALA A 55 -1.65 -11.12 5.61
C ALA A 55 -2.18 -10.90 4.19
N ILE A 56 -1.29 -11.00 3.18
CA ILE A 56 -1.66 -10.91 1.76
C ILE A 56 -2.61 -12.04 1.39
N SER A 57 -2.35 -13.27 1.84
CA SER A 57 -3.21 -14.42 1.51
C SER A 57 -4.61 -14.32 2.11
N CYS A 58 -4.78 -13.66 3.26
CA CYS A 58 -6.06 -13.53 3.96
C CYS A 58 -6.98 -12.47 3.32
N TRP A 59 -6.42 -11.42 2.71
CA TRP A 59 -7.20 -10.30 2.17
C TRP A 59 -7.54 -10.51 0.69
N LYS A 60 -8.62 -11.24 0.43
CA LYS A 60 -8.99 -11.69 -0.93
C LYS A 60 -9.52 -10.58 -1.85
N ASP A 61 -10.09 -9.54 -1.29
CA ASP A 61 -10.70 -8.39 -1.97
C ASP A 61 -9.85 -7.11 -1.81
N ALA A 62 -8.54 -7.27 -1.60
CA ALA A 62 -7.62 -6.15 -1.52
C ALA A 62 -7.55 -5.37 -2.84
N PRO A 63 -7.28 -4.05 -2.81
CA PRO A 63 -6.93 -3.29 -4.01
C PRO A 63 -5.75 -3.91 -4.75
N ILE A 64 -5.64 -3.68 -6.06
CA ILE A 64 -4.53 -4.18 -6.87
C ILE A 64 -3.17 -3.67 -6.39
N ALA A 65 -3.12 -2.49 -5.75
CA ALA A 65 -1.91 -1.97 -5.13
C ALA A 65 -2.19 -1.29 -3.79
N TYR A 66 -1.44 -1.69 -2.75
CA TYR A 66 -1.57 -1.16 -1.39
C TYR A 66 -0.24 -1.26 -0.62
N GLY A 67 -0.12 -0.45 0.42
CA GLY A 67 0.93 -0.53 1.41
C GLY A 67 0.50 -1.43 2.56
N LEU A 68 1.40 -2.32 2.99
CA LEU A 68 1.24 -3.13 4.19
C LEU A 68 2.41 -2.85 5.11
N ASP A 69 2.15 -2.18 6.22
CA ASP A 69 3.16 -1.83 7.20
C ASP A 69 3.22 -2.92 8.27
N ILE A 70 4.44 -3.38 8.53
CA ILE A 70 4.74 -4.41 9.52
C ILE A 70 5.77 -3.90 10.51
N GLY A 71 5.73 -4.42 11.72
CA GLY A 71 6.68 -4.09 12.76
C GLY A 71 7.10 -5.31 13.55
N VAL A 72 8.33 -5.28 14.05
CA VAL A 72 8.86 -6.28 14.97
C VAL A 72 8.86 -5.70 16.38
N ILE A 73 8.53 -6.53 17.36
CA ILE A 73 8.56 -6.16 18.78
C ILE A 73 9.74 -6.83 19.49
N SER A 74 10.01 -6.43 20.73
CA SER A 74 11.20 -6.87 21.48
C SER A 74 11.31 -8.38 21.71
N ASP A 75 10.21 -9.14 21.66
CA ASP A 75 10.19 -10.60 21.75
C ASP A 75 10.40 -11.32 20.40
N GLY A 76 10.62 -10.57 19.33
CA GLY A 76 10.88 -11.07 17.98
C GLY A 76 9.63 -11.35 17.14
N ARG A 77 8.41 -11.20 17.68
CA ARG A 77 7.19 -11.34 16.88
C ARG A 77 7.08 -10.20 15.86
N THR A 78 6.63 -10.56 14.65
CA THR A 78 6.24 -9.61 13.61
C THR A 78 4.73 -9.42 13.63
N LEU A 79 4.27 -8.18 13.62
CA LEU A 79 2.85 -7.82 13.63
C LEU A 79 2.54 -6.89 12.46
N VAL A 80 1.28 -6.91 12.01
CA VAL A 80 0.76 -5.91 11.07
C VAL A 80 0.45 -4.64 11.84
N VAL A 81 0.95 -3.50 11.34
CA VAL A 81 0.73 -2.17 11.92
C VAL A 81 -0.49 -1.53 11.27
N GLU A 82 -0.41 -1.31 9.96
CA GLU A 82 -1.47 -0.68 9.19
C GLU A 82 -1.47 -1.13 7.73
N VAL A 83 -2.58 -0.85 7.04
CA VAL A 83 -2.70 -1.01 5.58
C VAL A 83 -3.19 0.29 4.97
N ASN A 84 -2.52 0.73 3.91
CA ASN A 84 -2.79 2.01 3.26
C ASN A 84 -3.07 1.78 1.78
N ASP A 85 -4.02 2.54 1.22
CA ASP A 85 -4.32 2.47 -0.21
C ASP A 85 -3.10 2.95 -1.05
N GLY A 86 -2.87 2.30 -2.19
CA GLY A 86 -1.76 2.61 -3.08
C GLY A 86 -1.90 3.91 -3.90
N TYR A 87 -3.05 4.60 -3.89
CA TYR A 87 -3.29 5.73 -4.80
C TYR A 87 -2.35 6.93 -4.60
N ALA A 88 -1.88 7.15 -3.37
CA ALA A 88 -0.98 8.25 -2.97
C ALA A 88 0.02 7.80 -1.89
N LEU A 89 0.52 6.57 -2.01
CA LEU A 89 1.43 5.99 -1.02
C LEU A 89 2.85 6.57 -1.17
N GLY A 90 3.46 6.96 -0.06
CA GLY A 90 4.84 7.46 -0.06
C GLY A 90 5.84 6.42 -0.60
N ASN A 91 6.88 6.87 -1.30
CA ASN A 91 7.77 6.00 -2.07
C ASN A 91 8.84 5.26 -1.24
N TYR A 92 9.32 5.83 -0.12
CA TYR A 92 10.34 5.24 0.79
C TYR A 92 11.52 4.52 0.10
N GLY A 93 12.01 5.09 -1.01
CA GLY A 93 13.16 4.54 -1.75
C GLY A 93 12.84 3.42 -2.74
N LEU A 94 11.56 3.06 -2.94
CA LEU A 94 11.12 2.15 -4.00
C LEU A 94 11.64 2.64 -5.36
N SER A 95 12.06 1.69 -6.21
CA SER A 95 12.64 2.04 -7.51
C SER A 95 11.64 2.82 -8.38
N PRO A 96 12.08 3.77 -9.21
CA PRO A 96 11.16 4.57 -10.03
C PRO A 96 10.21 3.73 -10.89
N LEU A 97 10.70 2.65 -11.50
CA LEU A 97 9.89 1.75 -12.32
C LEU A 97 8.84 1.01 -11.49
N ASN A 98 9.22 0.50 -10.32
CA ASN A 98 8.27 -0.16 -9.42
C ASN A 98 7.21 0.83 -8.93
N SER A 99 7.61 2.04 -8.57
CA SER A 99 6.70 3.10 -8.13
C SER A 99 5.69 3.49 -9.20
N ILE A 100 6.13 3.68 -10.46
CA ILE A 100 5.24 3.98 -11.58
C ILE A 100 4.26 2.84 -11.82
N ASN A 101 4.72 1.60 -11.85
CA ASN A 101 3.86 0.44 -12.09
C ASN A 101 2.82 0.27 -10.97
N PHE A 102 3.23 0.43 -9.72
CA PHE A 102 2.38 0.36 -8.54
C PHE A 102 1.25 1.40 -8.59
N HIS A 103 1.59 2.69 -8.72
CA HIS A 103 0.59 3.76 -8.75
C HIS A 103 -0.30 3.67 -9.99
N LYS A 104 0.27 3.38 -11.16
CA LYS A 104 -0.48 3.22 -12.40
C LYS A 104 -1.52 2.11 -12.29
N ALA A 105 -1.17 0.98 -11.68
CA ALA A 105 -2.10 -0.13 -11.49
C ALA A 105 -3.27 0.29 -10.60
N ARG A 106 -2.99 0.91 -9.45
CA ARG A 106 -4.05 1.36 -8.54
C ARG A 106 -4.95 2.42 -9.15
N TRP A 107 -4.37 3.41 -9.82
CA TRP A 107 -5.15 4.44 -10.52
C TRP A 107 -6.05 3.84 -11.59
N LYS A 108 -5.55 2.91 -12.41
CA LYS A 108 -6.35 2.19 -13.41
C LYS A 108 -7.52 1.44 -12.78
N GLU A 109 -7.30 0.76 -11.66
CA GLU A 109 -8.36 0.05 -10.94
C GLU A 109 -9.45 1.01 -10.44
N MET A 110 -9.07 2.14 -9.84
CA MET A 110 -10.02 3.13 -9.31
C MET A 110 -10.89 3.78 -10.38
N VAL A 111 -10.30 4.10 -11.54
CA VAL A 111 -11.01 4.83 -12.61
C VAL A 111 -11.78 3.91 -13.56
N LYS A 112 -11.53 2.59 -13.52
CA LYS A 112 -12.17 1.61 -14.40
C LYS A 112 -13.71 1.73 -14.40
N PRO A 113 -14.42 1.83 -13.26
CA PRO A 113 -15.89 1.93 -13.27
C PRO A 113 -16.43 3.20 -13.92
N TYR A 114 -15.63 4.28 -13.94
CA TYR A 114 -16.00 5.52 -14.62
C TYR A 114 -15.89 5.33 -16.14
N PHE A 115 -14.76 4.84 -16.64
CA PHE A 115 -14.54 4.69 -18.09
C PHE A 115 -15.33 3.53 -18.73
N GLU A 116 -15.84 2.57 -17.96
CA GLU A 116 -16.79 1.57 -18.46
C GLU A 116 -18.18 2.16 -18.80
N LYS A 117 -18.50 3.35 -18.29
CA LYS A 117 -19.83 3.97 -18.39
C LYS A 117 -19.84 5.30 -19.13
N ASN A 118 -18.67 5.85 -19.45
CA ASN A 118 -18.52 7.17 -20.04
C ASN A 118 -17.66 7.10 -21.29
N ASP A 119 -17.95 7.95 -22.26
CA ASP A 119 -17.16 8.07 -23.48
C ASP A 119 -15.73 8.51 -23.14
N VAL A 120 -14.77 7.79 -23.71
CA VAL A 120 -13.35 8.11 -23.59
C VAL A 120 -12.97 8.95 -24.80
N PHE A 121 -12.40 10.12 -24.57
CA PHE A 121 -11.73 10.85 -25.64
C PHE A 121 -10.56 10.02 -26.15
N THR A 122 -10.70 9.48 -27.36
CA THR A 122 -9.61 8.83 -28.07
C THR A 122 -8.86 9.90 -28.86
N MET A 123 -7.55 9.98 -28.65
CA MET A 123 -6.73 10.77 -29.57
C MET A 123 -6.80 10.10 -30.94
N PRO A 124 -7.11 10.84 -32.02
CA PRO A 124 -6.98 10.28 -33.36
C PRO A 124 -5.54 9.80 -33.55
N GLU A 125 -5.36 8.63 -34.15
CA GLU A 125 -4.03 8.17 -34.54
C GLU A 125 -3.45 9.21 -35.50
N ASN A 126 -2.39 9.92 -35.08
CA ASN A 126 -1.66 10.78 -35.97
C ASN A 126 -0.94 9.88 -36.99
N GLU A 127 -1.51 9.74 -38.18
CA GLU A 127 -0.74 9.40 -39.36
C GLU A 127 0.37 10.46 -39.48
N ASN A 128 1.62 10.05 -39.27
CA ASN A 128 2.86 10.83 -39.40
C ASN A 128 3.32 11.66 -38.20
N ILE A 129 3.83 11.00 -37.16
CA ILE A 129 4.99 11.53 -36.43
C ILE A 129 6.11 10.50 -36.51
N SER A 130 6.91 10.61 -37.57
CA SER A 130 8.22 9.96 -37.65
C SER A 130 9.21 10.72 -36.76
N PHE A 131 9.82 10.06 -35.78
CA PHE A 131 11.05 10.51 -35.16
C PHE A 131 12.25 10.14 -36.03
#